data_AF-A0A4R0JYN2-F1
#
_entry.id   AF-A0A4R0JYN2-F1
#
_cell.length_a   1.000
_cell.length_b   1.000
_cell.length_c   1.000
_cell.angle_alpha   90.00
_cell.angle_beta   90.00
_cell.angle_gamma   90.00
#
_symmetry.space_group_name_H-M   'P 1'
#
loop_
_entity.id
_entity.type
_entity.pdbx_description
1 polymer ?
#
loop_
_entity_poly.entity_id
_entity_poly.type
_entity_poly.pdbx_seq_one_letter_code
_entity_poly.pdbx_strand_id
1 'polypeptide(L)' 'MTDHAQSEPVPDAAALVIRVWREPTDLAGIKARITRRPDLGADAETTAVVTSPDAVYSEVRAWLEEFVNRTGGQS' A
#
# COMPACT_ATOMS: atom_id res chain seq x y z
N MET A 1 -14.69 -37.12 6.31
CA MET A 1 -14.65 -35.96 5.39
C MET A 1 -13.98 -34.82 6.15
N THR A 2 -12.65 -34.83 6.17
CA THR A 2 -11.83 -33.77 6.79
C THR A 2 -11.32 -32.90 5.65
N ASP A 3 -11.97 -31.77 5.45
CA ASP A 3 -11.52 -30.71 4.56
C ASP A 3 -10.35 -30.00 5.27
N HIS A 4 -9.14 -30.53 5.10
CA HIS A 4 -7.94 -29.75 5.34
C HIS A 4 -7.83 -28.76 4.18
N ALA A 5 -8.52 -27.62 4.30
CA ALA A 5 -8.19 -26.43 3.52
C ALA A 5 -6.76 -26.02 3.92
N GLN A 6 -5.77 -26.65 3.30
CA GLN A 6 -4.39 -26.18 3.32
C GLN A 6 -4.44 -24.79 2.71
N SER A 7 -4.40 -23.76 3.57
CA SER A 7 -4.18 -22.40 3.11
C SER A 7 -2.79 -22.42 2.47
N GLU A 8 -2.75 -22.34 1.14
CA GLU A 8 -1.50 -22.19 0.41
C GLU A 8 -0.74 -21.01 1.03
N PRO A 9 0.57 -21.13 1.28
CA PRO A 9 1.35 -20.01 1.78
C PRO A 9 1.19 -18.87 0.79
N VAL A 10 0.52 -17.80 1.23
CA VAL A 10 0.34 -16.61 0.41
C VAL A 10 1.75 -16.13 0.07
N PRO A 11 2.14 -16.05 -1.22
CA PRO A 11 3.47 -15.60 -1.60
C PRO A 11 3.69 -14.20 -1.02
N ASP A 12 4.95 -13.86 -0.74
CA ASP A 12 5.45 -12.57 -0.22
C ASP A 12 4.58 -11.37 -0.66
N ALA A 13 3.49 -11.14 0.06
CA ALA A 13 2.41 -10.28 -0.39
C ALA A 13 2.60 -8.93 0.26
N ALA A 14 2.55 -7.88 -0.55
CA ALA A 14 2.59 -6.50 -0.09
C ALA A 14 1.29 -5.79 -0.43
N ALA A 15 0.93 -4.78 0.37
CA ALA A 15 -0.25 -3.96 0.12
C ALA A 15 0.06 -2.47 0.25
N LEU A 16 -0.57 -1.69 -0.63
CA LEU A 16 -0.67 -0.23 -0.55
C LEU A 16 -2.15 0.14 -0.47
N VAL A 17 -2.54 0.82 0.61
CA VAL A 17 -3.92 1.29 0.82
C VAL A 17 -3.94 2.81 0.81
N ILE A 18 -4.77 3.39 -0.05
CA ILE A 18 -4.91 4.83 -0.20
C ILE A 18 -6.36 5.19 0.12
N ARG A 19 -6.56 6.01 1.14
CA ARG A 19 -7.87 6.57 1.49
C ARG A 19 -7.87 8.05 1.19
N VAL A 20 -8.77 8.51 0.33
CA VAL A 20 -8.88 9.90 -0.09
C VAL A 20 -10.19 10.49 0.42
N TRP A 21 -10.13 11.72 0.92
CA TRP A 21 -11.31 12.49 1.31
C TRP A 21 -11.12 13.97 0.96
N ARG A 22 -12.21 14.74 1.00
CA ARG A 22 -12.17 16.19 0.85
C ARG A 22 -12.31 16.84 2.22
N GLU A 23 -11.49 17.84 2.50
CA GLU A 23 -11.60 18.64 3.72
C GLU A 23 -12.42 19.90 3.39
N PRO A 24 -13.55 20.17 4.08
CA PRO A 24 -14.50 21.19 3.67
C PRO A 24 -13.98 22.63 3.79
N THR A 25 -12.86 22.84 4.48
CA THR A 25 -12.29 24.17 4.81
C THR A 25 -11.02 24.52 4.04
N ASP A 26 -10.45 23.60 3.24
CA ASP A 26 -9.15 23.82 2.60
C ASP A 26 -9.27 24.12 1.09
N LEU A 27 -8.57 25.15 0.62
CA LEU A 27 -8.57 25.59 -0.78
C LEU A 27 -7.91 24.55 -1.72
N ALA A 28 -7.15 23.61 -1.18
CA ALA A 28 -6.41 22.57 -1.91
C ALA A 28 -7.24 21.34 -2.33
N GLY A 29 -8.47 21.18 -1.81
CA GLY A 29 -9.50 20.30 -2.37
C GLY A 29 -9.36 18.78 -2.17
N ILE A 30 -8.24 18.24 -1.65
CA ILE A 30 -8.10 16.79 -1.36
C ILE A 30 -7.12 16.54 -0.19
N LYS A 31 -7.40 15.51 0.60
CA LYS A 31 -6.46 14.92 1.57
C LYS A 31 -6.46 13.40 1.43
N ALA A 32 -5.32 12.77 1.61
CA ALA A 32 -5.20 11.33 1.50
C ALA A 32 -4.31 10.74 2.60
N ARG A 33 -4.69 9.56 3.09
CA ARG A 33 -3.88 8.72 3.99
C ARG A 33 -3.41 7.52 3.21
N ILE A 34 -2.10 7.31 3.21
CA ILE A 34 -1.43 6.23 2.51
C ILE A 34 -0.85 5.31 3.55
N THR A 35 -1.23 4.04 3.51
CA THR A 35 -0.71 2.99 4.38
C THR A 35 0.01 1.95 3.54
N ARG A 36 1.28 1.70 3.88
CA ARG A 36 2.15 0.73 3.22
C ARG A 36 2.36 -0.46 4.15
N ARG A 37 2.16 -1.67 3.63
CA ARG A 37 2.49 -2.92 4.31
C ARG A 37 3.39 -3.75 3.38
N PRO A 38 4.71 -3.79 3.61
CA PRO A 38 5.65 -4.43 2.72
C PRO A 38 5.59 -5.97 2.75
N ASP A 39 5.09 -6.53 3.86
CA ASP A 39 4.84 -7.96 4.08
C ASP A 39 3.53 -8.10 4.87
N LEU A 40 2.54 -8.81 4.31
CA LEU A 40 1.25 -9.07 4.94
C LEU A 40 1.32 -10.06 6.11
N GLY A 41 2.38 -10.87 6.20
CA GLY A 41 2.66 -11.78 7.30
C GLY A 41 3.35 -11.12 8.50
N ALA A 42 3.86 -9.91 8.34
CA ALA A 42 4.52 -9.13 9.40
C ALA A 42 3.64 -7.97 9.88
N ASP A 43 3.80 -7.60 11.16
CA ASP A 43 3.11 -6.45 11.77
C ASP A 43 3.85 -5.11 11.52
N ALA A 44 4.45 -4.98 10.34
CA ALA A 44 5.17 -3.77 9.93
C ALA A 44 4.30 -2.96 8.98
N GLU A 45 3.85 -1.79 9.39
CA GLU A 45 3.16 -0.84 8.52
C GLU A 45 3.69 0.59 8.69
N THR A 46 3.60 1.38 7.61
CA THR A 46 3.94 2.80 7.62
C THR A 46 2.75 3.59 7.10
N THR A 47 2.43 4.72 7.75
CA THR A 47 1.32 5.59 7.35
C THR A 47 1.79 7.02 7.14
N ALA A 48 1.38 7.63 6.03
CA ALA A 48 1.63 9.04 5.71
C ALA A 48 0.32 9.74 5.31
N VAL A 49 0.26 11.06 5.49
CA VAL A 49 -0.84 11.92 5.03
C VAL A 49 -0.30 12.91 4.01
N VAL A 50 -1.00 13.05 2.89
CA VAL A 50 -0.66 13.97 1.80
C VAL A 50 -1.87 14.83 1.42
N THR A 51 -1.62 16.01 0.86
CA THR A 51 -2.65 17.03 0.60
C THR A 51 -2.76 17.42 -0.88
N SER A 52 -2.09 16.70 -1.78
CA SER A 52 -2.19 16.94 -3.23
C SER A 52 -2.32 15.64 -4.02
N PRO A 53 -3.01 15.66 -5.18
CA PRO A 53 -3.04 14.52 -6.10
C PRO A 53 -1.64 14.08 -6.55
N ASP A 54 -0.75 15.03 -6.83
CA ASP A 54 0.63 14.75 -7.27
C ASP A 54 1.42 13.97 -6.21
N ALA A 55 1.23 14.30 -4.93
CA ALA A 55 1.86 13.57 -3.84
C ALA A 55 1.34 12.13 -3.76
N VAL A 56 0.02 11.89 -3.96
CA VAL A 56 -0.53 10.53 -4.03
C VAL A 56 0.10 9.75 -5.18
N TYR A 57 0.23 10.37 -6.36
CA TYR A 57 0.86 9.72 -7.52
C TYR A 57 2.33 9.36 -7.26
N SER A 58 3.09 10.29 -6.68
CA SER A 58 4.51 10.05 -6.33
C SER A 58 4.67 8.86 -5.38
N GLU A 59 3.79 8.75 -4.39
CA GLU A 59 3.80 7.67 -3.40
C GLU A 59 3.45 6.31 -4.01
N VAL A 60 2.45 6.27 -4.90
CA VAL A 60 2.11 5.05 -5.66
C VAL A 60 3.27 4.60 -6.54
N ARG A 61 3.88 5.55 -7.24
CA ARG A 61 5.00 5.28 -8.13
C ARG A 61 6.19 4.69 -7.37
N ALA A 62 6.60 5.34 -6.28
CA ALA A 62 7.70 4.87 -5.45
C ALA A 62 7.44 3.45 -4.91
N TRP A 63 6.22 3.19 -4.42
CA TRP A 63 5.85 1.86 -3.94
C TRP A 63 5.89 0.79 -5.04
N LEU A 64 5.42 1.09 -6.25
CA LEU A 64 5.46 0.17 -7.38
C LEU A 64 6.91 -0.12 -7.81
N GLU A 65 7.77 0.89 -7.88
CA GLU A 65 9.18 0.75 -8.19
C GLU A 65 9.88 -0.15 -7.15
N GLU A 66 9.64 0.08 -5.86
CA GLU A 66 10.14 -0.79 -4.77
C GLU A 66 9.58 -2.22 -4.85
N PHE A 67 8.29 -2.39 -5.15
CA PHE A 67 7.65 -3.70 -5.24
C PHE A 67 8.21 -4.53 -6.41
N VAL A 68 8.36 -3.92 -7.59
CA VAL A 68 8.96 -4.58 -8.76
C VAL A 68 10.43 -4.91 -8.52
N ASN A 69 11.20 -4.01 -7.91
CA ASN A 69 12.61 -4.28 -7.59
C ASN A 69 12.78 -5.45 -6.60
N ARG A 70 11.89 -5.56 -5.61
CA ARG A 70 11.89 -6.68 -4.65
C ARG A 70 11.57 -8.02 -5.32
N THR A 71 10.56 -8.03 -6.19
CA THR A 71 10.09 -9.25 -6.87
C THR A 71 11.00 -9.69 -8.02
N GLY A 72 11.61 -8.74 -8.75
CA GLY A 72 12.56 -9.01 -9.83
C GLY A 72 13.93 -9.51 -9.37
N GLY A 73 14.33 -9.23 -8.13
CA GLY A 73 15.56 -9.76 -7.54
C GLY A 73 15.45 -11.21 -7.03
N GLN A 74 14.26 -11.82 -7.10
CA GLN A 74 14.02 -13.21 -6.67
C GLN A 74 13.79 -14.18 -7.84
N SER A 75 14.06 -13.75 -9.09
CA SER A 75 14.00 -14.59 -10.31
C SER A 75 15.38 -15.10 -10.73
#